data_AF-A0A397GER4-F1
#
_entry.id   AF-A0A397GER4-F1
#
_cell.length_a   1.000
_cell.length_b   1.000
_cell.length_c   1.000
_cell.angle_alpha   90.00
_cell.angle_beta   90.00
_cell.angle_gamma   90.00
#
_symmetry.space_group_name_H-M   'P 1'
#
loop_
_entity.id
_entity.type
_entity.pdbx_description
1 polymer ?
#
loop_
_entity_poly.entity_id
_entity_poly.type
_entity_poly.pdbx_seq_one_letter_code
_entity_poly.pdbx_strand_id
1 'polypeptide(L)'
;MSLPQPLPYVPTADEIVPAMHRVINKYNAIRTQILQTTTPSTATFSNVILPLVDVENAVQGELGMIDMLQYGSPSLDTQGAFDEARKLYLKASALWAADEPFFRLLEAAIEKPEFQALDAESKHLLEKELLEYRHAGHGILGHVELEEYQKRNMEIAQLERRFQQNLAREAGGVWFTLEELDGVPGDELAKWRDSPAEGELTNEKHQQRKKFVPFANGGTLAVLTHAHSSETRKRMFLEDNLKLKENMPLFEDIIKRRARQAQVLKYPSHTALRIERRMVKTTEWVKGFLRQLQATLCPYGQGEIAVLQRRRLEDLRARGQFGDKEAGDRFPPWEKRYYERLVQREFEVDQLKISEFFPLERTATNMLGIFASLLNLRTHPKS
;
A
#
# COMPACT_ATOMS: atom_id res chain seq x y z
N MET A 1 8.33 -9.96 -39.12
CA MET A 1 8.35 -10.06 -37.65
C MET A 1 9.48 -9.20 -37.16
N SER A 2 9.20 -8.13 -36.41
CA SER A 2 10.24 -7.40 -35.70
C SER A 2 10.97 -8.36 -34.77
N LEU A 3 12.29 -8.21 -34.65
CA LEU A 3 13.04 -8.91 -33.60
C LEU A 3 12.41 -8.54 -32.25
N PRO A 4 12.26 -9.49 -31.32
CA PRO A 4 11.75 -9.16 -29.99
C PRO A 4 12.63 -8.06 -29.40
N GLN A 5 12.00 -7.09 -28.72
CA GLN A 5 12.74 -6.07 -27.99
C GLN A 5 13.81 -6.75 -27.12
N PRO A 6 15.05 -6.22 -27.10
CA PRO A 6 16.07 -6.76 -26.22
C PRO A 6 15.57 -6.73 -24.79
N LEU A 7 15.99 -7.72 -23.98
CA LEU A 7 15.65 -7.68 -22.57
C LEU A 7 16.19 -6.39 -21.94
N PRO A 8 15.45 -5.79 -21.00
CA PRO A 8 15.91 -4.62 -20.32
C PRO A 8 17.19 -4.96 -19.53
N TYR A 9 18.14 -4.03 -19.56
CA TYR A 9 19.40 -4.15 -18.84
C TYR A 9 19.15 -4.09 -17.32
N VAL A 10 19.70 -5.05 -16.57
CA VAL A 10 19.63 -5.06 -15.11
C VAL A 10 20.90 -4.38 -14.58
N PRO A 11 20.82 -3.18 -13.96
CA PRO A 11 22.00 -2.51 -13.44
C PRO A 11 22.57 -3.23 -12.21
N THR A 12 23.90 -3.20 -12.06
CA THR A 12 24.57 -3.64 -10.83
C THR A 12 24.41 -2.59 -9.71
N ALA A 13 24.69 -2.98 -8.46
CA ALA A 13 24.50 -2.09 -7.30
C ALA A 13 25.26 -0.75 -7.43
N ASP A 14 26.48 -0.78 -7.97
CA ASP A 14 27.32 0.38 -8.19
C ASP A 14 26.88 1.26 -9.37
N GLU A 15 26.04 0.74 -10.27
CA GLU A 15 25.51 1.48 -11.42
C GLU A 15 24.20 2.23 -11.13
N ILE A 16 23.43 1.81 -10.11
CA ILE A 16 22.09 2.35 -9.81
C ILE A 16 22.14 3.85 -9.48
N VAL A 17 23.02 4.26 -8.56
CA VAL A 17 23.10 5.67 -8.15
C VAL A 17 23.65 6.56 -9.29
N PRO A 18 24.71 6.18 -10.02
CA PRO A 18 25.14 6.89 -11.23
C PRO A 18 24.04 6.97 -12.30
N ALA A 19 23.29 5.89 -12.54
CA ALA A 19 22.16 5.89 -13.47
C ALA A 19 21.12 6.94 -13.08
N MET A 20 20.74 6.99 -11.81
CA MET A 20 19.80 7.98 -11.33
C MET A 20 20.29 9.42 -11.51
N HIS A 21 21.58 9.70 -11.26
CA HIS A 21 22.15 11.02 -11.55
C HIS A 21 22.07 11.36 -13.03
N ARG A 22 22.36 10.42 -13.94
CA ARG A 22 22.21 10.64 -15.38
C ARG A 22 20.78 10.99 -15.76
N VAL A 23 19.80 10.25 -15.22
CA VAL A 23 18.37 10.52 -15.45
C VAL A 23 17.98 11.92 -14.98
N ILE A 24 18.30 12.26 -13.72
CA ILE A 24 18.02 13.58 -13.16
C ILE A 24 18.67 14.70 -13.98
N ASN A 25 19.93 14.51 -14.41
CA ASN A 25 20.65 15.49 -15.21
C ASN A 25 20.02 15.68 -16.60
N LYS A 26 19.51 14.63 -17.25
CA LYS A 26 18.78 14.76 -18.51
C LYS A 26 17.53 15.61 -18.36
N TYR A 27 16.71 15.35 -17.34
CA TYR A 27 15.53 16.17 -17.04
C TYR A 27 15.92 17.62 -16.75
N ASN A 28 16.91 17.84 -15.89
CA ASN A 28 17.36 19.19 -15.54
C ASN A 28 17.85 19.96 -16.78
N ALA A 29 18.64 19.33 -17.64
CA ALA A 29 19.16 19.96 -18.85
C ALA A 29 18.03 20.42 -19.78
N ILE A 30 17.04 19.56 -20.04
CA ILE A 30 15.88 19.92 -20.88
C ILE A 30 15.03 21.01 -20.23
N ARG A 31 14.77 20.92 -18.92
CA ARG A 31 14.04 21.98 -18.20
C ARG A 31 14.75 23.33 -18.28
N THR A 32 16.06 23.35 -18.04
CA THR A 32 16.88 24.58 -18.17
C THR A 32 16.84 25.12 -19.60
N GLN A 33 16.96 24.26 -20.61
CA GLN A 33 16.86 24.67 -22.01
C GLN A 33 15.50 25.31 -22.31
N ILE A 34 14.40 24.68 -21.91
CA ILE A 34 13.04 25.20 -22.10
C ILE A 34 12.90 26.59 -21.48
N LEU A 35 13.37 26.77 -20.24
CA LEU A 35 13.31 28.05 -19.53
C LEU A 35 14.16 29.16 -20.19
N GLN A 36 15.21 28.79 -20.93
CA GLN A 36 16.08 29.75 -21.63
C GLN A 36 15.53 30.12 -23.02
N THR A 37 14.83 29.20 -23.70
CA THR A 37 14.42 29.37 -25.09
C THR A 37 12.94 29.72 -25.27
N THR A 38 12.12 29.51 -24.24
CA THR A 38 10.66 29.64 -24.32
C THR A 38 10.18 30.71 -23.35
N THR A 39 9.30 31.59 -23.84
CA THR A 39 8.63 32.61 -23.03
C THR A 39 7.14 32.28 -22.94
N PRO A 40 6.38 32.86 -22.00
CA PRO A 40 4.92 32.68 -21.97
C PRO A 40 4.22 33.03 -23.29
N SER A 41 4.75 33.99 -24.06
CA SER A 41 4.16 34.34 -25.36
C SER A 41 4.38 33.27 -26.44
N THR A 42 5.43 32.45 -26.34
CA THR A 42 5.77 31.40 -27.31
C THR A 42 5.54 29.97 -26.79
N ALA A 43 5.08 29.83 -25.54
CA ALA A 43 4.85 28.54 -24.90
C ALA A 43 3.72 27.75 -25.59
N THR A 44 3.98 26.47 -25.88
CA THR A 44 3.06 25.50 -26.46
C THR A 44 3.35 24.12 -25.88
N PHE A 45 2.45 23.15 -26.08
CA PHE A 45 2.71 21.76 -25.68
C PHE A 45 4.01 21.21 -26.29
N SER A 46 4.24 21.47 -27.58
CA SER A 46 5.36 20.91 -28.34
C SER A 46 6.73 21.41 -27.89
N ASN A 47 6.84 22.61 -27.31
CA ASN A 47 8.13 23.16 -26.85
C ASN A 47 8.27 23.21 -25.33
N VAL A 48 7.24 22.87 -24.55
CA VAL A 48 7.29 22.82 -23.07
C VAL A 48 7.17 21.40 -22.53
N ILE A 49 6.22 20.60 -23.04
CA ILE A 49 5.94 19.26 -22.51
C ILE A 49 6.61 18.16 -23.32
N LEU A 50 6.46 18.19 -24.66
CA LEU A 50 6.95 17.12 -25.53
C LEU A 50 8.45 16.78 -25.31
N PRO A 51 9.37 17.77 -25.13
CA PRO A 51 10.77 17.45 -24.86
C PRO A 51 11.00 16.68 -23.54
N LEU A 52 10.14 16.88 -22.53
CA LEU A 52 10.20 16.12 -21.28
C LEU A 52 9.65 14.70 -21.45
N VAL A 53 8.62 14.52 -22.28
CA VAL A 53 8.07 13.21 -22.64
C VAL A 53 9.11 12.38 -23.39
N ASP A 54 9.88 13.00 -24.29
CA ASP A 54 10.97 12.31 -24.99
C ASP A 54 12.05 11.82 -24.02
N VAL A 55 12.39 12.61 -23.01
CA VAL A 55 13.30 12.18 -21.93
C VAL A 55 12.69 11.03 -21.15
N GLU A 56 11.42 11.14 -20.74
CA GLU A 56 10.72 10.10 -19.98
C GLU A 56 10.72 8.77 -20.73
N ASN A 57 10.30 8.76 -22.00
CA ASN A 57 10.32 7.58 -22.86
C ASN A 57 11.72 6.98 -23.00
N ALA A 58 12.76 7.83 -23.09
CA ALA A 58 14.14 7.37 -23.21
C ALA A 58 14.71 6.74 -21.93
N VAL A 59 14.20 7.10 -20.74
CA VAL A 59 14.72 6.63 -19.45
C VAL A 59 13.80 5.65 -18.73
N GLN A 60 12.53 5.52 -19.14
CA GLN A 60 11.52 4.71 -18.46
C GLN A 60 11.96 3.25 -18.26
N GLY A 61 12.64 2.65 -19.25
CA GLY A 61 13.16 1.29 -19.13
C GLY A 61 14.23 1.14 -18.04
N GLU A 62 15.18 2.08 -17.96
CA GLU A 62 16.24 2.10 -16.94
C GLU A 62 15.65 2.33 -15.54
N LEU A 63 14.71 3.28 -15.41
CA LEU A 63 13.98 3.54 -14.17
C LEU A 63 13.16 2.32 -13.72
N GLY A 64 12.43 1.68 -14.65
CA GLY A 64 11.64 0.49 -14.36
C GLY A 64 12.49 -0.67 -13.83
N MET A 65 13.71 -0.83 -14.34
CA MET A 65 14.64 -1.85 -13.85
C MET A 65 15.21 -1.52 -12.46
N ILE A 66 15.58 -0.26 -12.23
CA ILE A 66 16.00 0.21 -10.91
C ILE A 66 14.87 -0.02 -9.88
N ASP A 67 13.63 0.34 -10.23
CA ASP A 67 12.46 0.15 -9.37
C ASP A 67 12.18 -1.33 -9.07
N MET A 68 12.37 -2.24 -10.03
CA MET A 68 12.15 -3.66 -9.82
C MET A 68 13.14 -4.27 -8.81
N LEU A 69 14.36 -3.75 -8.75
CA LEU A 69 15.42 -4.25 -7.86
C LEU A 69 15.10 -4.07 -6.38
N GLN A 70 14.21 -3.13 -6.01
CA GLN A 70 13.74 -3.01 -4.64
C GLN A 70 13.00 -4.28 -4.15
N TYR A 71 12.38 -5.03 -5.06
CA TYR A 71 11.60 -6.23 -4.75
C TYR A 71 12.32 -7.52 -5.13
N GLY A 72 12.98 -7.52 -6.30
CA GLY A 72 13.54 -8.73 -6.92
C GLY A 72 15.01 -8.97 -6.64
N SER A 73 15.73 -8.02 -6.04
CA SER A 73 17.15 -8.21 -5.74
C SER A 73 17.34 -9.12 -4.53
N PRO A 74 18.20 -10.16 -4.62
CA PRO A 74 18.63 -10.94 -3.46
C PRO A 74 19.71 -10.22 -2.62
N SER A 75 20.23 -9.09 -3.08
CA SER A 75 21.34 -8.35 -2.44
C SER A 75 20.85 -7.11 -1.67
N LEU A 76 21.22 -7.04 -0.39
CA LEU A 76 20.98 -5.86 0.46
C LEU A 76 21.72 -4.61 -0.04
N ASP A 77 22.92 -4.77 -0.61
CA ASP A 77 23.68 -3.63 -1.16
C ASP A 77 22.94 -3.00 -2.34
N THR A 78 22.32 -3.83 -3.18
CA THR A 78 21.50 -3.36 -4.32
C THR A 78 20.24 -2.64 -3.83
N GLN A 79 19.58 -3.16 -2.77
CA GLN A 79 18.44 -2.49 -2.15
C GLN A 79 18.84 -1.14 -1.51
N GLY A 80 20.01 -1.09 -0.85
CA GLY A 80 20.57 0.15 -0.31
C GLY A 80 20.89 1.19 -1.39
N ALA A 81 21.43 0.76 -2.53
CA ALA A 81 21.68 1.62 -3.68
C ALA A 81 20.36 2.15 -4.30
N PHE A 82 19.32 1.31 -4.39
CA PHE A 82 17.97 1.74 -4.78
C PHE A 82 17.43 2.80 -3.83
N ASP A 83 17.50 2.58 -2.51
CA ASP A 83 17.00 3.55 -1.52
C ASP A 83 17.66 4.92 -1.67
N GLU A 84 18.97 4.94 -1.95
CA GLU A 84 19.70 6.18 -2.19
C GLU A 84 19.31 6.85 -3.51
N ALA A 85 19.23 6.09 -4.60
CA ALA A 85 18.74 6.60 -5.88
C ALA A 85 17.32 7.18 -5.77
N ARG A 86 16.43 6.50 -5.05
CA ARG A 86 15.06 6.96 -4.80
C ARG A 86 15.02 8.27 -4.04
N LYS A 87 15.87 8.46 -3.00
CA LYS A 87 15.97 9.75 -2.29
C LYS A 87 16.41 10.87 -3.23
N LEU A 88 17.40 10.62 -4.09
CA LEU A 88 17.88 11.60 -5.07
C LEU A 88 16.77 12.01 -6.03
N TYR A 89 16.04 11.04 -6.58
CA TYR A 89 14.94 11.30 -7.51
C TYR A 89 13.79 12.07 -6.86
N LEU A 90 13.38 11.67 -5.64
CA LEU A 90 12.33 12.37 -4.89
C LEU A 90 12.72 13.82 -4.58
N LYS A 91 13.99 14.07 -4.26
CA LYS A 91 14.50 15.43 -4.05
C LYS A 91 14.45 16.24 -5.34
N ALA A 92 14.88 15.68 -6.47
CA ALA A 92 14.82 16.35 -7.76
C ALA A 92 13.37 16.65 -8.20
N SER A 93 12.48 15.67 -8.07
CA SER A 93 11.05 15.82 -8.39
C SER A 93 10.38 16.91 -7.56
N ALA A 94 10.70 17.02 -6.26
CA ALA A 94 10.20 18.09 -5.41
C ALA A 94 10.66 19.48 -5.88
N LEU A 95 11.91 19.61 -6.36
CA LEU A 95 12.42 20.86 -6.93
C LEU A 95 11.72 21.20 -8.25
N TRP A 96 11.47 20.21 -9.11
CA TRP A 96 10.73 20.42 -10.37
C TRP A 96 9.30 20.91 -10.10
N ALA A 97 8.63 20.34 -9.11
CA ALA A 97 7.27 20.73 -8.74
C ALA A 97 7.19 22.13 -8.11
N ALA A 98 8.29 22.66 -7.58
CA ALA A 98 8.37 23.99 -6.98
C ALA A 98 8.80 25.10 -7.99
N ASP A 99 9.09 24.74 -9.23
CA ASP A 99 9.61 25.61 -10.28
C ASP A 99 8.52 26.52 -10.88
N GLU A 100 8.31 27.68 -10.24
CA GLU A 100 7.28 28.66 -10.66
C GLU A 100 7.43 29.15 -12.12
N PRO A 101 8.63 29.47 -12.63
CA PRO A 101 8.81 29.81 -14.04
C PRO A 101 8.26 28.74 -14.99
N PHE A 102 8.47 27.46 -14.67
CA PHE A 102 7.97 26.36 -15.48
C PHE A 102 6.43 26.29 -15.43
N PHE A 103 5.83 26.48 -14.26
CA PHE A 103 4.36 26.61 -14.12
C PHE A 103 3.79 27.69 -15.05
N ARG A 104 4.43 28.86 -15.14
CA ARG A 104 3.97 29.95 -16.03
C ARG A 104 3.99 29.56 -17.51
N LEU A 105 4.95 28.75 -17.93
CA LEU A 105 4.99 28.22 -19.29
C LEU A 105 3.84 27.24 -19.55
N LEU A 106 3.51 26.37 -18.58
CA LEU A 106 2.38 25.46 -18.68
C LEU A 106 1.03 26.18 -18.73
N GLU A 107 0.86 27.18 -17.86
CA GLU A 107 -0.31 28.05 -17.80
C GLU A 107 -0.49 28.81 -19.13
N ALA A 108 0.58 29.35 -19.70
CA ALA A 108 0.50 30.01 -21.00
C ALA A 108 0.20 29.03 -22.15
N ALA A 109 0.76 27.82 -22.12
CA ALA A 109 0.57 26.82 -23.17
C ALA A 109 -0.88 26.33 -23.27
N ILE A 110 -1.62 26.24 -22.14
CA ILE A 110 -3.02 25.80 -22.15
C ILE A 110 -3.98 26.88 -22.68
N GLU A 111 -3.61 28.16 -22.57
CA GLU A 111 -4.40 29.29 -23.06
C GLU A 111 -4.26 29.51 -24.58
N LYS A 112 -3.31 28.83 -25.22
CA LYS A 112 -3.07 28.95 -26.67
C LYS A 112 -4.16 28.30 -27.50
N PRO A 113 -4.52 28.87 -28.68
CA PRO A 113 -5.40 28.21 -29.64
C PRO A 113 -4.92 26.80 -30.03
N GLU A 114 -3.61 26.60 -30.10
CA GLU A 114 -2.94 25.34 -30.42
C GLU A 114 -3.34 24.21 -29.44
N PHE A 115 -3.64 24.52 -28.18
CA PHE A 115 -4.11 23.54 -27.20
C PHE A 115 -5.38 22.84 -27.68
N GLN A 116 -6.31 23.56 -28.31
CA GLN A 116 -7.57 22.99 -28.78
C GLN A 116 -7.36 22.01 -29.96
N ALA A 117 -6.27 22.15 -30.70
CA ALA A 117 -5.93 21.29 -31.82
C ALA A 117 -5.18 20.00 -31.40
N LEU A 118 -4.74 19.89 -30.14
CA LEU A 118 -4.07 18.69 -29.63
C LEU A 118 -5.00 17.47 -29.58
N ASP A 119 -4.41 16.29 -29.70
CA ASP A 119 -5.09 15.03 -29.43
C ASP A 119 -5.45 14.89 -27.94
N ALA A 120 -6.31 13.92 -27.62
CA ALA A 120 -6.85 13.75 -26.28
C ALA A 120 -5.78 13.40 -25.23
N GLU A 121 -4.74 12.66 -25.59
CA GLU A 121 -3.68 12.25 -24.67
C GLU A 121 -2.76 13.42 -24.34
N SER A 122 -2.35 14.19 -25.36
CA SER A 122 -1.55 15.40 -25.18
C SER A 122 -2.27 16.46 -24.33
N LYS A 123 -3.58 16.65 -24.55
CA LYS A 123 -4.40 17.54 -23.71
C LYS A 123 -4.41 17.09 -22.26
N HIS A 124 -4.71 15.81 -22.04
CA HIS A 124 -4.78 15.23 -20.71
C HIS A 124 -3.45 15.35 -19.97
N LEU A 125 -2.32 15.14 -20.66
CA LEU A 125 -1.00 15.27 -20.06
C LEU A 125 -0.73 16.70 -19.59
N LEU A 126 -0.99 17.71 -20.43
CA LEU A 126 -0.78 19.10 -20.04
C LEU A 126 -1.68 19.51 -18.86
N GLU A 127 -2.96 19.13 -18.89
CA GLU A 127 -3.90 19.37 -17.80
C GLU A 127 -3.44 18.70 -16.49
N LYS A 128 -2.96 17.46 -16.57
CA LYS A 128 -2.43 16.71 -15.44
C LYS A 128 -1.19 17.39 -14.84
N GLU A 129 -0.23 17.80 -15.66
CA GLU A 129 0.96 18.52 -15.19
C GLU A 129 0.58 19.84 -14.51
N LEU A 130 -0.32 20.63 -15.12
CA LEU A 130 -0.79 21.88 -14.52
C LEU A 130 -1.48 21.64 -13.17
N LEU A 131 -2.26 20.57 -13.05
CA LEU A 131 -2.89 20.17 -11.79
C LEU A 131 -1.87 19.79 -10.71
N GLU A 132 -0.77 19.13 -11.06
CA GLU A 132 0.33 18.85 -10.11
C GLU A 132 0.91 20.15 -9.54
N TYR A 133 1.18 21.15 -10.38
CA TYR A 133 1.66 22.46 -9.94
C TYR A 133 0.63 23.22 -9.09
N ARG A 134 -0.66 23.19 -9.45
CA ARG A 134 -1.73 23.78 -8.62
C ARG A 134 -1.81 23.13 -7.24
N HIS A 135 -1.64 21.81 -7.18
CA HIS A 135 -1.56 21.08 -5.91
C HIS A 135 -0.28 21.37 -5.11
N ALA A 136 0.78 21.81 -5.78
CA ALA A 136 1.97 22.36 -5.13
C ALA A 136 1.78 23.82 -4.68
N GLY A 137 0.65 24.46 -5.04
CA GLY A 137 0.24 25.81 -4.62
C GLY A 137 0.42 26.89 -5.68
N HIS A 138 0.97 26.56 -6.85
CA HIS A 138 1.19 27.52 -7.92
C HIS A 138 -0.14 28.00 -8.52
N GLY A 139 -0.20 29.30 -8.86
CA GLY A 139 -1.41 29.95 -9.35
C GLY A 139 -2.49 30.20 -8.29
N ILE A 140 -2.30 29.73 -7.05
CA ILE A 140 -3.25 29.90 -5.94
C ILE A 140 -2.64 30.77 -4.82
N LEU A 141 -1.36 30.55 -4.51
CA LEU A 141 -0.65 31.19 -3.40
C LEU A 141 0.37 32.22 -3.91
N GLY A 142 0.60 33.27 -3.11
CA GLY A 142 1.74 34.16 -3.33
C GLY A 142 3.06 33.51 -2.91
N HIS A 143 4.20 34.09 -3.32
CA HIS A 143 5.53 33.50 -3.10
C HIS A 143 5.81 33.10 -1.64
N VAL A 144 5.54 33.99 -0.67
CA VAL A 144 5.75 33.72 0.77
C VAL A 144 4.82 32.61 1.27
N GLU A 145 3.54 32.64 0.88
CA GLU A 145 2.57 31.63 1.28
C GLU A 145 2.89 30.25 0.69
N LEU A 146 3.41 30.23 -0.54
CA LEU A 146 3.84 29.04 -1.25
C LEU A 146 5.03 28.38 -0.55
N GLU A 147 6.05 29.14 -0.15
CA GLU A 147 7.19 28.62 0.60
C GLU A 147 6.73 27.99 1.93
N GLU A 148 5.87 28.70 2.68
CA GLU A 148 5.31 28.14 3.92
C GLU A 148 4.45 26.90 3.67
N TYR A 149 3.67 26.89 2.59
CA TYR A 149 2.85 25.74 2.18
C TYR A 149 3.74 24.51 1.90
N GLN A 150 4.78 24.67 1.10
CA GLN A 150 5.74 23.60 0.80
C GLN A 150 6.46 23.11 2.05
N LYS A 151 6.92 24.01 2.93
CA LYS A 151 7.53 23.64 4.22
C LYS A 151 6.58 22.80 5.07
N ARG A 152 5.31 23.20 5.19
CA ARG A 152 4.29 22.46 5.95
C ARG A 152 4.02 21.08 5.34
N ASN A 153 4.05 20.94 4.01
CA ASN A 153 3.97 19.63 3.36
C ASN A 153 5.19 18.74 3.67
N MET A 154 6.39 19.32 3.75
CA MET A 154 7.59 18.57 4.17
C MET A 154 7.48 18.06 5.62
N GLU A 155 6.91 18.87 6.52
CA GLU A 155 6.63 18.45 7.91
C GLU A 155 5.62 17.29 7.96
N ILE A 156 4.56 17.32 7.14
CA ILE A 156 3.62 16.19 7.01
C ILE A 156 4.37 14.94 6.53
N ALA A 157 5.20 15.05 5.49
CA ALA A 157 5.97 13.93 4.97
C ALA A 157 6.95 13.34 6.01
N GLN A 158 7.50 14.17 6.91
CA GLN A 158 8.33 13.69 8.03
C GLN A 158 7.51 12.88 9.04
N LEU A 159 6.32 13.35 9.40
CA LEU A 159 5.41 12.62 10.30
C LEU A 159 4.99 11.28 9.68
N GLU A 160 4.66 11.26 8.39
CA GLU A 160 4.33 10.04 7.65
C GLU A 160 5.50 9.06 7.64
N ARG A 161 6.72 9.53 7.40
CA ARG A 161 7.93 8.68 7.48
C ARG A 161 8.10 8.08 8.88
N ARG A 162 7.94 8.87 9.94
CA ARG A 162 8.03 8.37 11.31
C ARG A 162 6.95 7.32 11.60
N PHE A 163 5.71 7.56 11.15
CA PHE A 163 4.60 6.61 11.28
C PHE A 163 4.91 5.27 10.60
N GLN A 164 5.46 5.31 9.38
CA GLN A 164 5.87 4.12 8.63
C GLN A 164 7.08 3.41 9.26
N GLN A 165 8.05 4.16 9.81
CA GLN A 165 9.20 3.58 10.52
C GLN A 165 8.76 2.81 11.77
N ASN A 166 7.80 3.34 12.53
CA ASN A 166 7.24 2.65 13.68
C ASN A 166 6.55 1.33 13.27
N LEU A 167 5.78 1.34 12.16
CA LEU A 167 5.19 0.13 11.58
C LEU A 167 6.24 -0.90 11.17
N ALA A 168 7.29 -0.47 10.47
CA ALA A 168 8.33 -1.36 9.95
C ALA A 168 9.21 -1.96 11.05
N ARG A 169 9.37 -1.27 12.19
CA ARG A 169 10.14 -1.73 13.35
C ARG A 169 9.32 -2.51 14.37
N GLU A 170 8.01 -2.64 14.14
CA GLU A 170 7.11 -3.39 15.00
C GLU A 170 7.53 -4.87 15.02
N ALA A 171 7.96 -5.35 16.19
CA ALA A 171 8.44 -6.72 16.42
C ALA A 171 7.87 -7.31 17.72
N GLY A 172 6.74 -6.76 18.15
CA GLY A 172 6.00 -7.13 19.34
C GLY A 172 5.23 -8.44 19.18
N GLY A 173 4.58 -8.81 20.27
CA GLY A 173 3.85 -10.05 20.41
C GLY A 173 3.46 -10.30 21.86
N VAL A 174 2.82 -11.43 22.10
CA VAL A 174 2.29 -11.81 23.40
C VAL A 174 2.86 -13.15 23.83
N TRP A 175 3.24 -13.25 25.11
CA TRP A 175 3.64 -14.52 25.70
C TRP A 175 2.40 -15.30 26.15
N PHE A 176 2.28 -16.55 25.70
CA PHE A 176 1.23 -17.47 26.14
C PHE A 176 1.85 -18.76 26.68
N THR A 177 1.25 -19.36 27.70
CA THR A 177 1.58 -20.74 28.10
C THR A 177 1.10 -21.73 27.03
N LEU A 178 1.62 -22.97 27.05
CA LEU A 178 1.14 -24.00 26.14
C LEU A 178 -0.35 -24.34 26.37
N GLU A 179 -0.83 -24.26 27.60
CA GLU A 179 -2.24 -24.44 27.94
C GLU A 179 -3.12 -23.35 27.32
N GLU A 180 -2.67 -22.09 27.37
CA GLU A 180 -3.38 -20.98 26.72
C GLU A 180 -3.43 -21.14 25.19
N LEU A 181 -2.47 -21.85 24.60
CA LEU A 181 -2.36 -22.13 23.17
C LEU A 181 -3.00 -23.46 22.73
N ASP A 182 -3.82 -24.07 23.59
CA ASP A 182 -4.56 -25.28 23.23
C ASP A 182 -5.34 -25.10 21.90
N GLY A 183 -5.23 -26.08 21.01
CA GLY A 183 -5.81 -26.07 19.67
C GLY A 183 -4.93 -25.48 18.55
N VAL A 184 -3.86 -24.75 18.89
CA VAL A 184 -2.90 -24.23 17.89
C VAL A 184 -2.04 -25.39 17.34
N PRO A 185 -1.91 -25.53 16.00
CA PRO A 185 -1.11 -26.59 15.38
C PRO A 185 0.36 -26.59 15.82
N GLY A 186 0.93 -27.79 16.01
CA GLY A 186 2.29 -27.94 16.53
C GLY A 186 3.37 -27.38 15.60
N ASP A 187 3.14 -27.41 14.29
CA ASP A 187 4.00 -26.79 13.28
C ASP A 187 4.02 -25.25 13.39
N GLU A 188 2.90 -24.61 13.78
CA GLU A 188 2.90 -23.18 14.13
C GLU A 188 3.67 -22.91 15.42
N LEU A 189 3.43 -23.71 16.47
CA LEU A 189 4.14 -23.57 17.76
C LEU A 189 5.66 -23.73 17.61
N ALA A 190 6.11 -24.57 16.69
CA ALA A 190 7.52 -24.82 16.41
C ALA A 190 8.24 -23.59 15.83
N LYS A 191 7.52 -22.67 15.17
CA LYS A 191 8.09 -21.45 14.60
C LYS A 191 8.38 -20.38 15.66
N TRP A 192 7.80 -20.50 16.85
CA TRP A 192 7.81 -19.44 17.87
C TRP A 192 8.86 -19.68 18.94
N ARG A 193 9.54 -18.59 19.33
CA ARG A 193 10.57 -18.61 20.38
C ARG A 193 9.97 -18.96 21.73
N ASP A 194 10.74 -19.71 22.50
CA ASP A 194 10.41 -20.10 23.87
C ASP A 194 10.90 -19.07 24.89
N SER A 195 10.26 -19.06 26.06
CA SER A 195 10.78 -18.34 27.22
C SER A 195 12.12 -18.94 27.65
N PRO A 196 13.09 -18.15 28.13
CA PRO A 196 14.33 -18.68 28.70
C PRO A 196 14.03 -19.73 29.78
N ALA A 197 14.76 -20.86 29.77
CA ALA A 197 14.54 -21.94 30.71
C ALA A 197 15.18 -21.61 32.08
N GLU A 198 14.39 -21.65 33.16
CA GLU A 198 14.92 -21.63 34.54
C GLU A 198 15.15 -23.07 35.05
N GLY A 199 16.33 -23.60 34.78
CA GLY A 199 16.84 -24.86 35.34
C GLY A 199 16.24 -26.15 34.78
N GLU A 200 16.61 -27.30 35.38
CA GLU A 200 16.19 -28.64 34.94
C GLU A 200 14.66 -28.79 34.91
N LEU A 201 14.20 -29.43 33.82
CA LEU A 201 12.81 -29.50 33.38
C LEU A 201 12.07 -30.63 34.12
N THR A 202 11.18 -30.26 35.05
CA THR A 202 10.13 -31.14 35.57
C THR A 202 8.86 -30.99 34.71
N ASN A 203 7.95 -31.97 34.75
CA ASN A 203 6.70 -31.92 33.97
C ASN A 203 5.82 -30.70 34.29
N GLU A 204 5.83 -30.22 35.54
CA GLU A 204 5.12 -28.99 35.94
C GLU A 204 5.74 -27.72 35.33
N LYS A 205 7.08 -27.67 35.22
CA LYS A 205 7.78 -26.56 34.56
C LYS A 205 7.56 -26.55 33.04
N HIS A 206 7.30 -27.71 32.43
CA HIS A 206 6.94 -27.81 31.02
C HIS A 206 5.62 -27.11 30.68
N GLN A 207 4.62 -27.15 31.56
CA GLN A 207 3.34 -26.44 31.39
C GLN A 207 3.49 -24.91 31.58
N GLN A 208 4.46 -24.48 32.40
CA GLN A 208 4.77 -23.05 32.61
C GLN A 208 5.61 -22.44 31.47
N ARG A 209 6.12 -23.26 30.52
CA ARG A 209 6.87 -22.78 29.37
C ARG A 209 5.98 -21.91 28.49
N LYS A 210 6.46 -20.71 28.16
CA LYS A 210 5.71 -19.77 27.31
C LYS A 210 6.29 -19.73 25.91
N LYS A 211 5.39 -19.56 24.93
CA LYS A 211 5.71 -19.22 23.55
C LYS A 211 5.45 -17.75 23.33
N PHE A 212 6.38 -17.06 22.67
CA PHE A 212 6.15 -15.70 22.21
C PHE A 212 5.48 -15.74 20.85
N VAL A 213 4.20 -15.36 20.82
CA VAL A 213 3.42 -15.27 19.59
C VAL A 213 3.61 -13.87 18.99
N PRO A 214 4.28 -13.73 17.83
CA PRO A 214 4.45 -12.43 17.20
C PRO A 214 3.12 -11.90 16.64
N PHE A 215 2.98 -10.57 16.60
CA PHE A 215 1.86 -9.94 15.91
C PHE A 215 1.92 -10.16 14.38
N ALA A 216 3.15 -10.18 13.84
CA ALA A 216 3.43 -10.43 12.43
C ALA A 216 3.58 -11.93 12.10
N ASN A 217 3.92 -12.23 10.84
CA ASN A 217 4.30 -13.57 10.36
C ASN A 217 3.29 -14.67 10.68
N GLY A 218 2.00 -14.33 10.67
CA GLY A 218 0.91 -15.29 10.91
C GLY A 218 0.63 -15.62 12.37
N GLY A 219 1.38 -15.10 13.35
CA GLY A 219 1.18 -15.42 14.77
C GLY A 219 -0.22 -15.05 15.29
N THR A 220 -0.66 -13.80 15.09
CA THR A 220 -2.04 -13.37 15.40
C THR A 220 -3.07 -14.25 14.69
N LEU A 221 -2.86 -14.55 13.40
CA LEU A 221 -3.80 -15.33 12.62
C LEU A 221 -3.92 -16.76 13.16
N ALA A 222 -2.81 -17.40 13.54
CA ALA A 222 -2.78 -18.73 14.10
C ALA A 222 -3.59 -18.80 15.41
N VAL A 223 -3.37 -17.86 16.33
CA VAL A 223 -4.12 -17.83 17.61
C VAL A 223 -5.60 -17.55 17.38
N LEU A 224 -5.97 -16.54 16.59
CA LEU A 224 -7.38 -16.21 16.34
C LEU A 224 -8.15 -17.31 15.60
N THR A 225 -7.46 -18.10 14.79
CA THR A 225 -8.09 -19.18 14.02
C THR A 225 -8.14 -20.48 14.82
N HIS A 226 -7.12 -20.78 15.63
CA HIS A 226 -6.92 -22.12 16.18
C HIS A 226 -7.07 -22.26 17.69
N ALA A 227 -6.68 -21.25 18.48
CA ALA A 227 -6.72 -21.38 19.93
C ALA A 227 -8.16 -21.64 20.41
N HIS A 228 -8.38 -22.66 21.24
CA HIS A 228 -9.70 -23.03 21.72
C HIS A 228 -10.26 -22.02 22.75
N SER A 229 -9.39 -21.43 23.56
CA SER A 229 -9.77 -20.43 24.58
C SER A 229 -10.17 -19.09 23.96
N SER A 230 -11.40 -18.64 24.22
CA SER A 230 -11.88 -17.30 23.84
C SER A 230 -11.05 -16.19 24.50
N GLU A 231 -10.61 -16.37 25.75
CA GLU A 231 -9.79 -15.38 26.45
C GLU A 231 -8.39 -15.25 25.81
N THR A 232 -7.80 -16.36 25.34
CA THR A 232 -6.54 -16.32 24.57
C THR A 232 -6.73 -15.52 23.28
N ARG A 233 -7.79 -15.82 22.51
CA ARG A 233 -8.12 -15.09 21.27
C ARG A 233 -8.34 -13.60 21.53
N LYS A 234 -9.09 -13.27 22.58
CA LYS A 234 -9.39 -11.89 22.99
C LYS A 234 -8.12 -11.14 23.39
N ARG A 235 -7.24 -11.74 24.22
CA ARG A 235 -5.97 -11.13 24.60
C ARG A 235 -5.11 -10.85 23.38
N MET A 236 -4.97 -11.83 22.48
CA MET A 236 -4.21 -11.63 21.24
C MET A 236 -4.80 -10.52 20.38
N PHE A 237 -6.12 -10.51 20.18
CA PHE A 237 -6.82 -9.49 19.40
C PHE A 237 -6.58 -8.08 19.95
N LEU A 238 -6.74 -7.89 21.26
CA LEU A 238 -6.61 -6.56 21.88
C LEU A 238 -5.17 -6.06 21.85
N GLU A 239 -4.20 -6.90 22.22
CA GLU A 239 -2.78 -6.53 22.18
C GLU A 239 -2.34 -6.19 20.75
N ASP A 240 -2.77 -6.98 19.75
CA ASP A 240 -2.47 -6.75 18.34
C ASP A 240 -3.07 -5.43 17.81
N ASN A 241 -4.26 -5.04 18.29
CA ASN A 241 -4.88 -3.76 17.91
C ASN A 241 -4.29 -2.56 18.67
N LEU A 242 -3.60 -2.79 19.79
CA LEU A 242 -3.02 -1.75 20.65
C LEU A 242 -1.50 -1.62 20.50
N LYS A 243 -0.86 -2.38 19.61
CA LYS A 243 0.61 -2.50 19.52
C LYS A 243 1.40 -1.25 19.10
N LEU A 244 0.75 -0.21 18.56
CA LEU A 244 1.41 0.99 18.04
C LEU A 244 0.77 2.28 18.57
N LYS A 245 0.72 2.43 19.90
CA LYS A 245 0.11 3.61 20.56
C LYS A 245 0.83 4.92 20.19
N GLU A 246 2.13 4.85 19.93
CA GLU A 246 2.96 5.98 19.51
C GLU A 246 2.56 6.55 18.14
N ASN A 247 1.87 5.76 17.30
CA ASN A 247 1.38 6.20 16.00
C ASN A 247 0.08 7.00 16.08
N MET A 248 -0.67 6.91 17.18
CA MET A 248 -1.92 7.63 17.37
C MET A 248 -1.74 9.17 17.32
N PRO A 249 -0.83 9.80 18.10
CA PRO A 249 -0.62 11.25 18.03
C PRO A 249 -0.04 11.69 16.68
N LEU A 250 0.77 10.86 16.02
CA LEU A 250 1.29 11.16 14.67
C LEU A 250 0.15 11.22 13.65
N PHE A 251 -0.76 10.24 13.68
CA PHE A 251 -1.90 10.18 12.78
C PHE A 251 -2.84 11.37 12.97
N GLU A 252 -3.11 11.76 14.22
CA GLU A 252 -3.93 12.92 14.55
C GLU A 252 -3.32 14.22 14.00
N ASP A 253 -2.01 14.42 14.19
CA ASP A 253 -1.32 15.61 13.68
C ASP A 253 -1.30 15.64 12.14
N ILE A 254 -1.07 14.49 11.49
CA ILE A 254 -1.16 14.36 10.03
C ILE A 254 -2.56 14.78 9.53
N ILE A 255 -3.64 14.32 10.15
CA ILE A 255 -5.01 14.69 9.76
C ILE A 255 -5.23 16.19 9.90
N LYS A 256 -4.88 16.77 11.05
CA LYS A 256 -5.02 18.21 11.33
C LYS A 256 -4.25 19.06 10.33
N ARG A 257 -3.00 18.69 10.04
CA ARG A 257 -2.15 19.39 9.07
C ARG A 257 -2.68 19.28 7.65
N ARG A 258 -3.09 18.08 7.22
CA ARG A 258 -3.70 17.87 5.89
C ARG A 258 -4.98 18.70 5.70
N ALA A 259 -5.82 18.81 6.73
CA ALA A 259 -7.01 19.65 6.69
C ALA A 259 -6.66 21.13 6.50
N ARG A 260 -5.68 21.64 7.26
CA ARG A 260 -5.18 23.02 7.13
C ARG A 260 -4.58 23.28 5.74
N GLN A 261 -3.76 22.37 5.22
CA GLN A 261 -3.15 22.52 3.89
C GLN A 261 -4.21 22.57 2.77
N ALA A 262 -5.26 21.76 2.87
CA ALA A 262 -6.36 21.83 1.91
C ALA A 262 -7.06 23.20 1.92
N GLN A 263 -7.30 23.77 3.11
CA GLN A 263 -7.90 25.10 3.26
C GLN A 263 -7.02 26.21 2.71
N VAL A 264 -5.69 26.12 2.87
CA VAL A 264 -4.73 27.07 2.28
C VAL A 264 -4.90 27.11 0.76
N LEU A 265 -5.03 25.94 0.11
CA LEU A 265 -5.33 25.83 -1.31
C LEU A 265 -6.81 26.05 -1.69
N LYS A 266 -7.63 26.57 -0.76
CA LYS A 266 -9.06 26.87 -0.96
C LYS A 266 -9.97 25.65 -1.22
N TYR A 267 -9.52 24.44 -0.89
CA TYR A 267 -10.36 23.24 -0.90
C TYR A 267 -11.14 23.10 0.41
N PRO A 268 -12.40 22.60 0.36
CA PRO A 268 -13.21 22.43 1.57
C PRO A 268 -12.70 21.30 2.48
N SER A 269 -11.93 20.35 1.96
CA SER A 269 -11.34 19.25 2.72
C SER A 269 -10.14 18.65 2.00
N HIS A 270 -9.30 17.91 2.74
CA HIS A 270 -8.21 17.13 2.13
C HIS A 270 -8.75 16.10 1.12
N THR A 271 -9.92 15.52 1.37
CA THR A 271 -10.56 14.58 0.45
C THR A 271 -10.91 15.25 -0.88
N ALA A 272 -11.46 16.47 -0.86
CA ALA A 272 -11.76 17.22 -2.09
C ALA A 272 -10.49 17.48 -2.91
N LEU A 273 -9.40 17.91 -2.27
CA LEU A 273 -8.09 18.07 -2.91
C LEU A 273 -7.57 16.75 -3.52
N ARG A 274 -7.72 15.62 -2.83
CA ARG A 274 -7.20 14.32 -3.31
C ARG A 274 -8.05 13.71 -4.43
N ILE A 275 -9.36 13.96 -4.43
CA ILE A 275 -10.32 13.36 -5.37
C ILE A 275 -10.20 13.98 -6.77
N GLU A 276 -9.75 15.22 -6.90
CA GLU A 276 -9.62 15.88 -8.22
C GLU A 276 -8.76 15.08 -9.21
N ARG A 277 -7.72 14.40 -8.71
CA ARG A 277 -6.85 13.50 -9.49
C ARG A 277 -7.48 12.13 -9.83
N ARG A 278 -8.59 11.76 -9.19
CA ARG A 278 -9.22 10.45 -9.35
C ARG A 278 -10.25 10.48 -10.47
N MET A 279 -10.67 9.31 -10.93
CA MET A 279 -11.77 9.18 -11.90
C MET A 279 -13.08 9.70 -11.31
N VAL A 280 -13.33 9.40 -10.04
CA VAL A 280 -14.42 10.00 -9.27
C VAL A 280 -14.04 11.43 -8.95
N LYS A 281 -14.90 12.40 -9.30
CA LYS A 281 -14.59 13.83 -9.18
C LYS A 281 -15.22 14.54 -7.99
N THR A 282 -16.12 13.90 -7.24
CA THR A 282 -16.82 14.55 -6.13
C THR A 282 -16.85 13.71 -4.87
N THR A 283 -16.82 14.38 -3.71
CA THR A 283 -16.89 13.70 -2.41
C THR A 283 -18.28 13.10 -2.17
N GLU A 284 -19.31 13.71 -2.78
CA GLU A 284 -20.72 13.35 -2.73
C GLU A 284 -20.95 12.00 -3.42
N TRP A 285 -20.32 11.79 -4.58
CA TRP A 285 -20.38 10.52 -5.28
C TRP A 285 -19.78 9.40 -4.42
N VAL A 286 -18.60 9.61 -3.82
CA VAL A 286 -17.96 8.60 -2.94
C VAL A 286 -18.85 8.25 -1.76
N LYS A 287 -19.43 9.26 -1.09
CA LYS A 287 -20.38 9.04 0.01
C LYS A 287 -21.64 8.30 -0.44
N GLY A 288 -22.18 8.62 -1.62
CA GLY A 288 -23.31 7.94 -2.22
C GLY A 288 -23.02 6.47 -2.49
N PHE A 289 -21.89 6.20 -3.15
CA PHE A 289 -21.41 4.85 -3.47
C PHE A 289 -21.22 4.00 -2.21
N LEU A 290 -20.54 4.53 -1.18
CA LEU A 290 -20.34 3.82 0.08
C LEU A 290 -21.66 3.53 0.81
N ARG A 291 -22.63 4.45 0.77
CA ARG A 291 -23.97 4.21 1.34
C ARG A 291 -24.73 3.12 0.59
N GLN A 292 -24.64 3.10 -0.74
CA GLN A 292 -25.26 2.05 -1.55
C GLN A 292 -24.64 0.67 -1.26
N LEU A 293 -23.30 0.60 -1.17
CA LEU A 293 -22.61 -0.62 -0.76
C LEU A 293 -23.02 -1.05 0.64
N GLN A 294 -23.10 -0.13 1.60
CA GLN A 294 -23.54 -0.44 2.96
C GLN A 294 -24.97 -1.00 2.97
N ALA A 295 -25.91 -0.34 2.30
CA ALA A 295 -27.31 -0.79 2.22
C ALA A 295 -27.45 -2.18 1.58
N THR A 296 -26.56 -2.52 0.63
CA THR A 296 -26.58 -3.80 -0.07
C THR A 296 -25.88 -4.90 0.73
N LEU A 297 -24.68 -4.64 1.26
CA LEU A 297 -23.80 -5.66 1.85
C LEU A 297 -24.02 -5.89 3.34
N CYS A 298 -24.46 -4.89 4.10
CA CYS A 298 -24.68 -5.06 5.54
C CYS A 298 -25.74 -6.13 5.87
N PRO A 299 -26.87 -6.25 5.15
CA PRO A 299 -27.83 -7.33 5.40
C PRO A 299 -27.21 -8.74 5.23
N TYR A 300 -26.40 -8.95 4.17
CA TYR A 300 -25.69 -10.22 3.99
C TYR A 300 -24.68 -10.48 5.12
N GLY A 301 -23.89 -9.47 5.48
CA GLY A 301 -22.94 -9.57 6.58
C GLY A 301 -23.61 -9.85 7.93
N GLN A 302 -24.80 -9.30 8.19
CA GLN A 302 -25.60 -9.62 9.38
C GLN A 302 -26.06 -11.09 9.36
N GLY A 303 -26.46 -11.60 8.20
CA GLY A 303 -26.78 -13.02 8.01
C GLY A 303 -25.60 -13.94 8.30
N GLU A 304 -24.42 -13.61 7.76
CA GLU A 304 -23.18 -14.36 8.02
C GLU A 304 -22.81 -14.35 9.51
N ILE A 305 -22.82 -13.18 10.15
CA ILE A 305 -22.56 -13.06 11.59
C ILE A 305 -23.59 -13.83 12.42
N ALA A 306 -24.86 -13.88 12.00
CA ALA A 306 -25.89 -14.66 12.68
C ALA A 306 -25.61 -16.18 12.59
N VAL A 307 -25.07 -16.68 11.47
CA VAL A 307 -24.62 -18.07 11.33
C VAL A 307 -23.49 -18.35 12.34
N LEU A 308 -22.47 -17.49 12.38
CA LEU A 308 -21.34 -17.65 13.30
C LEU A 308 -21.79 -17.57 14.76
N GLN A 309 -22.73 -16.66 15.09
CA GLN A 309 -23.28 -16.52 16.43
C GLN A 309 -24.04 -17.78 16.86
N ARG A 310 -24.89 -18.36 15.99
CA ARG A 310 -25.58 -19.62 16.32
C ARG A 310 -24.58 -20.73 16.64
N ARG A 311 -23.57 -20.92 15.77
CA ARG A 311 -22.54 -21.94 15.98
C ARG A 311 -21.75 -21.74 17.27
N ARG A 312 -21.46 -20.48 17.61
CA ARG A 312 -20.81 -20.11 18.88
C ARG A 312 -21.65 -20.50 20.09
N LEU A 313 -22.93 -20.17 20.09
CA LEU A 313 -23.81 -20.50 21.22
C LEU A 313 -23.96 -22.02 21.38
N GLU A 314 -24.00 -22.78 20.29
CA GLU A 314 -24.01 -24.24 20.32
C GLU A 314 -22.71 -24.82 20.92
N ASP A 315 -21.54 -24.34 20.50
CA ASP A 315 -20.24 -24.78 21.04
C ASP A 315 -20.11 -24.45 22.54
N LEU A 316 -20.55 -23.27 22.97
CA LEU A 316 -20.56 -22.88 24.40
C LEU A 316 -21.49 -23.77 25.23
N ARG A 317 -22.69 -24.11 24.72
CA ARG A 317 -23.61 -25.04 25.38
C ARG A 317 -23.01 -26.43 25.50
N ALA A 318 -22.40 -26.95 24.43
CA ALA A 318 -21.77 -28.26 24.41
C ALA A 318 -20.61 -28.38 25.42
N ARG A 319 -19.90 -27.28 25.67
CA ARG A 319 -18.78 -27.21 26.64
C ARG A 319 -19.21 -26.89 28.07
N GLY A 320 -20.50 -26.69 28.34
CA GLY A 320 -21.00 -26.25 29.65
C GLY A 320 -20.55 -24.84 30.05
N GLN A 321 -20.15 -24.01 29.08
CA GLN A 321 -19.65 -22.64 29.27
C GLN A 321 -20.70 -21.59 28.88
N PHE A 322 -21.96 -21.99 28.76
CA PHE A 322 -23.06 -21.11 28.40
C PHE A 322 -23.61 -20.41 29.64
N GLY A 323 -23.52 -19.07 29.67
CA GLY A 323 -24.12 -18.22 30.69
C GLY A 323 -24.88 -17.03 30.08
N ASP A 324 -25.61 -16.30 30.91
CA ASP A 324 -26.43 -15.16 30.50
C ASP A 324 -25.61 -14.00 29.91
N LYS A 325 -24.32 -13.88 30.27
CA LYS A 325 -23.41 -12.86 29.73
C LYS A 325 -22.95 -13.18 28.30
N GLU A 326 -22.88 -14.46 27.97
CA GLU A 326 -22.38 -15.00 26.71
C GLU A 326 -23.48 -15.07 25.63
N ALA A 327 -24.74 -15.02 26.07
CA ALA A 327 -25.94 -14.89 25.26
C ALA A 327 -26.17 -13.47 24.69
N GLY A 328 -25.28 -12.51 24.99
CA GLY A 328 -25.41 -11.13 24.53
C GLY A 328 -25.61 -10.99 23.01
N ASP A 329 -26.34 -9.94 22.61
CA ASP A 329 -26.81 -9.69 21.23
C ASP A 329 -25.70 -9.47 20.18
N ARG A 330 -24.42 -9.40 20.57
CA ARG A 330 -23.32 -9.04 19.66
C ARG A 330 -22.25 -10.11 19.60
N PHE A 331 -21.93 -10.51 18.37
CA PHE A 331 -20.83 -11.44 18.07
C PHE A 331 -19.47 -10.78 18.37
N PRO A 332 -18.62 -11.35 19.24
CA PRO A 332 -17.33 -10.75 19.56
C PRO A 332 -16.33 -10.87 18.38
N PRO A 333 -15.61 -9.79 18.02
CA PRO A 333 -14.77 -9.78 16.81
C PRO A 333 -13.60 -10.78 16.85
N TRP A 334 -13.07 -11.07 18.04
CA TRP A 334 -11.98 -12.04 18.22
C TRP A 334 -12.42 -13.51 18.03
N GLU A 335 -13.73 -13.77 17.98
CA GLU A 335 -14.30 -15.10 17.75
C GLU A 335 -14.45 -15.42 16.25
N LYS A 336 -14.37 -14.40 15.38
CA LYS A 336 -14.76 -14.50 13.96
C LYS A 336 -14.01 -15.60 13.22
N ARG A 337 -12.67 -15.53 13.22
CA ARG A 337 -11.80 -16.48 12.50
C ARG A 337 -11.99 -17.92 12.97
N TYR A 338 -12.13 -18.11 14.28
CA TYR A 338 -12.32 -19.43 14.88
C TYR A 338 -13.61 -20.10 14.39
N TYR A 339 -14.74 -19.38 14.45
CA TYR A 339 -16.01 -19.94 14.00
C TYR A 339 -16.17 -19.99 12.48
N GLU A 340 -15.56 -19.07 11.73
CA GLU A 340 -15.46 -19.20 10.26
C GLU A 340 -14.79 -20.53 9.89
N ARG A 341 -13.67 -20.88 10.55
CA ARG A 341 -13.00 -22.17 10.34
C ARG A 341 -13.91 -23.36 10.70
N LEU A 342 -14.63 -23.30 11.82
CA LEU A 342 -15.51 -24.40 12.24
C LEU A 342 -16.67 -24.60 11.26
N VAL A 343 -17.33 -23.51 10.85
CA VAL A 343 -18.41 -23.54 9.86
C VAL A 343 -17.89 -24.01 8.51
N GLN A 344 -16.69 -23.57 8.07
CA GLN A 344 -16.08 -24.05 6.83
C GLN A 344 -15.78 -25.55 6.84
N ARG A 345 -15.39 -26.12 7.99
CA ARG A 345 -15.18 -27.56 8.14
C ARG A 345 -16.48 -28.37 7.96
N GLU A 346 -17.63 -27.79 8.28
CA GLU A 346 -18.94 -28.43 8.07
C GLU A 346 -19.30 -28.56 6.58
N PHE A 347 -18.67 -27.77 5.71
CA PHE A 347 -18.85 -27.89 4.26
C PHE A 347 -17.95 -28.96 3.61
N GLU A 348 -17.19 -29.74 4.39
CA GLU A 348 -16.36 -30.87 3.94
C GLU A 348 -15.39 -30.56 2.78
N VAL A 349 -15.00 -29.29 2.61
CA VAL A 349 -14.05 -28.88 1.56
C VAL A 349 -12.62 -29.06 2.03
N ASP A 350 -11.96 -30.10 1.53
CA ASP A 350 -10.54 -30.37 1.78
C ASP A 350 -9.65 -29.57 0.80
N GLN A 351 -9.19 -28.40 1.24
CA GLN A 351 -8.31 -27.54 0.46
C GLN A 351 -6.98 -28.20 0.08
N LEU A 352 -6.47 -29.15 0.89
CA LEU A 352 -5.24 -29.86 0.58
C LEU A 352 -5.45 -30.79 -0.62
N LYS A 353 -6.53 -31.57 -0.61
CA LYS A 353 -6.92 -32.40 -1.77
C LYS A 353 -7.20 -31.58 -3.01
N ILE A 354 -7.83 -30.41 -2.88
CA ILE A 354 -8.04 -29.52 -4.02
C ILE A 354 -6.71 -29.05 -4.60
N SER A 355 -5.72 -28.73 -3.75
CA SER A 355 -4.43 -28.23 -4.22
C SER A 355 -3.65 -29.25 -5.07
N GLU A 356 -3.87 -30.56 -4.87
CA GLU A 356 -3.32 -31.64 -5.72
C GLU A 356 -3.75 -31.52 -7.19
N PHE A 357 -4.90 -30.89 -7.48
CA PHE A 357 -5.38 -30.67 -8.86
C PHE A 357 -4.74 -29.46 -9.55
N PHE A 358 -3.98 -28.62 -8.83
CA PHE A 358 -3.38 -27.39 -9.35
C PHE A 358 -1.85 -27.40 -9.29
N PRO A 359 -1.15 -28.40 -9.90
CA PRO A 359 0.31 -28.40 -9.93
C PRO A 359 0.85 -27.17 -10.67
N LEU A 360 1.90 -26.55 -10.12
CA LEU A 360 2.38 -25.22 -10.51
C LEU A 360 2.58 -25.06 -12.02
N GLU A 361 3.35 -25.96 -12.64
CA GLU A 361 3.68 -25.88 -14.06
C GLU A 361 2.42 -25.91 -14.93
N ARG A 362 1.54 -26.89 -14.69
CA ARG A 362 0.30 -27.05 -15.47
C ARG A 362 -0.63 -25.86 -15.28
N THR A 363 -0.77 -25.38 -14.04
CA THR A 363 -1.60 -24.22 -13.72
C THR A 363 -1.07 -22.97 -14.42
N ALA A 364 0.24 -22.72 -14.37
CA ALA A 364 0.87 -21.58 -15.02
C ALA A 364 0.72 -21.64 -16.54
N THR A 365 0.99 -22.78 -17.17
CA THR A 365 0.82 -22.96 -18.62
C THR A 365 -0.62 -22.76 -19.06
N ASN A 366 -1.59 -23.33 -18.34
CA ASN A 366 -3.01 -23.18 -18.67
C ASN A 366 -3.50 -21.74 -18.50
N MET A 367 -3.06 -21.06 -17.43
CA MET A 367 -3.37 -19.65 -17.20
C MET A 367 -2.85 -18.78 -18.35
N LEU A 368 -1.59 -18.98 -18.77
CA LEU A 368 -1.04 -18.30 -19.94
C LEU A 368 -1.84 -18.62 -21.22
N GLY A 369 -2.33 -19.86 -21.37
CA GLY A 369 -3.20 -20.27 -22.47
C GLY A 369 -4.54 -19.53 -22.50
N ILE A 370 -5.16 -19.31 -21.34
CA ILE A 370 -6.40 -18.51 -21.24
C ILE A 370 -6.15 -17.07 -21.69
N PHE A 371 -5.08 -16.44 -21.21
CA PHE A 371 -4.73 -15.08 -21.63
C PHE A 371 -4.35 -15.00 -23.11
N ALA A 372 -3.58 -15.98 -23.61
CA ALA A 372 -3.22 -16.08 -25.01
C ALA A 372 -4.47 -16.16 -25.90
N SER A 373 -5.45 -16.99 -25.53
CA SER A 373 -6.71 -17.10 -26.27
C SER A 373 -7.56 -15.85 -26.18
N LEU A 374 -7.71 -15.27 -24.98
CA LEU A 374 -8.59 -14.12 -24.75
C LEU A 374 -8.07 -12.85 -25.42
N LEU A 375 -6.76 -12.62 -25.34
CA LEU A 375 -6.09 -11.42 -25.84
C LEU A 375 -5.53 -11.62 -27.26
N ASN A 376 -5.73 -12.80 -27.86
CA ASN A 376 -5.18 -13.20 -29.15
C ASN A 376 -3.65 -13.00 -29.22
N LEU A 377 -2.96 -13.48 -28.18
CA LEU A 377 -1.50 -13.43 -28.04
C LEU A 377 -0.90 -14.82 -28.23
N ARG A 378 0.41 -14.85 -28.49
CA ARG A 378 1.20 -16.08 -28.49
C ARG A 378 2.37 -15.92 -27.53
N THR A 379 2.47 -16.82 -26.55
CA THR A 379 3.58 -16.85 -25.60
C THR A 379 4.64 -17.83 -26.09
N HIS A 380 5.90 -17.43 -25.98
CA HIS A 380 7.05 -18.28 -26.28
C HIS A 380 8.01 -18.21 -25.10
N PRO A 381 8.40 -19.35 -24.50
CA PRO A 381 9.50 -19.35 -23.55
C PRO A 381 10.76 -18.89 -24.27
N LYS A 382 11.54 -18.05 -23.61
CA LYS A 382 12.84 -17.63 -24.13
C LYS A 382 13.80 -18.82 -24.01
N SER A 383 14.37 -19.24 -25.15
CA SER A 383 15.39 -20.29 -25.25
C SER A 383 16.71 -19.88 -24.62
#